data_AF-A0A9D2U101-F1
#
_entry.id   AF-A0A9D2U101-F1
#
_cell.length_a   1.000
_cell.length_b   1.000
_cell.length_c   1.000
_cell.angle_alpha   90.00
_cell.angle_beta   90.00
_cell.angle_gamma   90.00
#
_symmetry.space_group_name_H-M   'P 1'
#
loop_
_entity.id
_entity.type
_entity.pdbx_description
1 polymer ?
#
loop_
_entity_poly.entity_id
_entity_poly.type
_entity_poly.pdbx_seq_one_letter_code
_entity_poly.pdbx_strand_id
1 'polypeptide(L)'
;MSKVTFDYSKAASFIGAHEVEFMKKTVCDAKDVLVSRTGAGNDFLGWIDLPVDYDKEEFARIKKAAAKIQSDSDVLLVIGIGGSYLGARAAIEFLRHSFYNSVSKEIRKTPEIYFVGNSISSTYIKHLIDVIGDRDFSINMISKSGTTTEPAIAFRVFKEMMEKK
;
A
#
# COMPACT_ATOMS: atom_id res chain seq x y z
N MET A 1 3.39 -27.41 9.64
CA MET A 1 2.06 -26.86 9.35
C MET A 1 2.22 -25.65 8.44
N SER A 2 1.34 -25.47 7.45
CA SER A 2 1.30 -24.24 6.65
C SER A 2 0.85 -23.07 7.53
N LYS A 3 1.39 -21.88 7.31
CA LYS A 3 1.02 -20.66 8.06
C LYS A 3 -0.35 -20.10 7.65
N VAL A 4 -0.86 -20.54 6.49
CA VAL A 4 -2.18 -20.23 5.94
C VAL A 4 -2.76 -21.54 5.39
N THR A 5 -4.05 -21.76 5.59
CA THR A 5 -4.77 -22.97 5.16
C THR A 5 -5.93 -22.56 4.27
N PHE A 6 -6.06 -23.23 3.12
CA PHE A 6 -7.23 -23.11 2.25
C PHE A 6 -8.18 -24.27 2.54
N ASP A 7 -9.42 -23.96 2.93
CA ASP A 7 -10.47 -24.93 3.20
C ASP A 7 -11.69 -24.62 2.32
N TYR A 8 -12.00 -25.51 1.39
CA TYR A 8 -13.17 -25.42 0.51
C TYR A 8 -14.28 -26.41 0.90
N SER A 9 -14.20 -27.07 2.07
CA SER A 9 -15.17 -28.09 2.51
C SER A 9 -16.62 -27.62 2.48
N LYS A 10 -16.88 -26.34 2.79
CA LYS A 10 -18.21 -25.72 2.75
C LYS A 10 -18.77 -25.57 1.33
N ALA A 11 -17.93 -25.65 0.30
CA ALA A 11 -18.35 -25.63 -1.10
C ALA A 11 -18.61 -27.04 -1.67
N ALA A 12 -18.30 -28.10 -0.93
CA ALA A 12 -18.37 -29.48 -1.44
C ALA A 12 -19.78 -29.96 -1.81
N SER A 13 -20.84 -29.30 -1.30
CA SER A 13 -22.22 -29.55 -1.72
C SER A 13 -22.56 -28.98 -3.10
N PHE A 14 -21.74 -28.07 -3.62
CA PHE A 14 -21.93 -27.37 -4.89
C PHE A 14 -20.88 -27.71 -5.93
N ILE A 15 -19.70 -28.15 -5.49
CA ILE A 15 -18.55 -28.49 -6.35
C ILE A 15 -18.04 -29.86 -5.92
N GLY A 16 -18.19 -30.85 -6.79
CA GLY A 16 -17.68 -32.20 -6.57
C GLY A 16 -16.15 -32.25 -6.60
N ALA A 17 -15.55 -33.16 -5.80
CA ALA A 17 -14.10 -33.33 -5.78
C ALA A 17 -13.49 -33.65 -7.16
N HIS A 18 -14.24 -34.36 -8.01
CA HIS A 18 -13.83 -34.68 -9.38
C HIS A 18 -13.74 -33.44 -10.28
N GLU A 19 -14.58 -32.41 -10.06
CA GLU A 19 -14.53 -31.16 -10.81
C GLU A 19 -13.24 -30.39 -10.52
N VAL A 20 -12.80 -30.38 -9.26
CA VAL A 20 -11.51 -29.80 -8.87
C VAL A 20 -10.34 -30.57 -9.51
N GLU A 21 -10.40 -31.91 -9.51
CA GLU A 21 -9.36 -32.73 -10.16
C GLU A 21 -9.31 -32.51 -11.68
N PHE A 22 -10.45 -32.31 -12.35
CA PHE A 22 -10.49 -32.01 -13.78
C PHE A 22 -9.80 -30.68 -14.13
N MET A 23 -9.75 -29.72 -13.20
CA MET A 23 -9.06 -28.44 -13.41
C MET A 23 -7.53 -28.56 -13.36
N LYS A 24 -6.99 -29.69 -12.87
CA LYS A 24 -5.55 -29.87 -12.61
C LYS A 24 -4.67 -29.59 -13.81
N LYS A 25 -5.01 -30.12 -14.99
CA LYS A 25 -4.21 -29.91 -16.20
C LYS A 25 -4.13 -28.42 -16.55
N THR A 26 -5.28 -27.75 -16.60
CA THR A 26 -5.34 -26.31 -16.93
C THR A 26 -4.60 -25.45 -15.90
N VAL A 27 -4.67 -25.79 -14.60
CA VAL A 27 -3.92 -25.08 -13.55
C VAL A 27 -2.42 -25.30 -13.68
N CYS A 28 -1.97 -26.52 -13.97
CA CYS A 28 -0.55 -26.81 -14.23
C CYS A 28 -0.04 -26.06 -15.47
N ASP A 29 -0.78 -26.09 -16.57
CA ASP A 29 -0.43 -25.36 -17.79
C ASP A 29 -0.34 -23.84 -17.51
N ALA A 30 -1.29 -23.27 -16.76
CA ALA A 30 -1.27 -21.86 -16.37
C ALA A 30 -0.09 -21.50 -15.46
N LYS A 31 0.23 -22.37 -14.50
CA LYS A 31 1.42 -22.23 -13.65
C LYS A 31 2.70 -22.22 -14.50
N ASP A 32 2.82 -23.14 -15.44
CA ASP A 32 4.01 -23.25 -16.29
C ASP A 32 4.17 -22.01 -17.16
N VAL A 33 3.08 -21.49 -17.75
CA VAL A 33 3.09 -20.21 -18.48
C VAL A 33 3.53 -19.04 -17.60
N LEU A 34 3.03 -18.97 -16.36
CA LEU A 34 3.36 -17.91 -15.40
C LEU A 34 4.83 -17.96 -14.98
N VAL A 35 5.31 -19.14 -14.57
CA VAL A 35 6.68 -19.32 -14.04
C VAL A 35 7.71 -19.27 -15.16
N SER A 36 7.38 -19.75 -16.36
CA SER A 36 8.26 -19.62 -17.55
C SER A 36 8.25 -18.22 -18.16
N ARG A 37 7.33 -17.34 -17.73
CA ARG A 37 7.18 -15.96 -18.22
C ARG A 37 6.92 -15.88 -19.73
N THR A 38 6.20 -16.84 -20.29
CA THR A 38 5.92 -16.93 -21.74
C THR A 38 4.54 -16.38 -22.14
N GLY A 39 3.68 -16.09 -21.17
CA GLY A 39 2.32 -15.58 -21.39
C GLY A 39 2.24 -14.07 -21.66
N ALA A 40 1.06 -13.61 -22.05
CA ALA A 40 0.77 -12.18 -22.19
C ALA A 40 0.95 -11.42 -20.86
N GLY A 41 1.57 -10.23 -20.92
CA GLY A 41 1.85 -9.42 -19.74
C GLY A 41 3.07 -9.87 -18.92
N ASN A 42 3.93 -10.72 -19.49
CA ASN A 42 5.15 -11.22 -18.86
C ASN A 42 6.15 -10.12 -18.43
N ASP A 43 6.06 -8.92 -19.01
CA ASP A 43 6.80 -7.72 -18.58
C ASP A 43 6.51 -7.31 -17.11
N PHE A 44 5.40 -7.76 -16.53
CA PHE A 44 4.92 -7.34 -15.20
C PHE A 44 4.97 -8.45 -14.13
N LEU A 45 5.85 -9.45 -14.29
CA LEU A 45 5.97 -10.60 -13.37
C LEU A 45 7.03 -10.44 -12.28
N GLY A 46 7.60 -9.24 -12.09
CA GLY A 46 8.62 -8.98 -11.07
C GLY A 46 8.17 -9.28 -9.63
N TRP A 47 6.86 -9.31 -9.36
CA TRP A 47 6.31 -9.62 -8.05
C TRP A 47 6.51 -11.09 -7.61
N ILE A 48 6.79 -12.01 -8.55
CA ILE A 48 7.01 -13.43 -8.24
C ILE A 48 8.26 -13.58 -7.36
N ASP A 49 9.36 -12.96 -7.79
CA ASP A 49 10.67 -13.10 -7.13
C ASP A 49 10.96 -11.97 -6.13
N LEU A 50 10.18 -10.88 -6.15
CA LEU A 50 10.34 -9.75 -5.22
C LEU A 50 10.51 -10.17 -3.73
N PRO A 51 9.78 -11.15 -3.17
CA PRO A 51 9.97 -11.54 -1.77
C PRO A 51 11.37 -12.07 -1.43
N VAL A 52 12.09 -12.63 -2.40
CA VAL A 52 13.44 -13.16 -2.22
C VAL A 52 14.51 -12.22 -2.79
N ASP A 53 14.22 -11.57 -3.92
CA ASP A 53 15.15 -10.77 -4.72
C ASP A 53 14.84 -9.26 -4.73
N TYR A 54 14.24 -8.74 -3.65
CA TYR A 54 14.16 -7.29 -3.47
C TYR A 54 15.54 -6.68 -3.20
N ASP A 55 15.73 -5.44 -3.66
CA ASP A 55 16.93 -4.62 -3.40
C ASP A 55 17.13 -4.37 -1.90
N LYS A 56 18.19 -4.94 -1.33
CA LYS A 56 18.50 -4.85 0.11
C LYS A 56 19.01 -3.47 0.52
N GLU A 57 19.67 -2.75 -0.39
CA GLU A 57 20.16 -1.40 -0.13
C GLU A 57 19.00 -0.40 -0.11
N GLU A 58 18.08 -0.52 -1.06
CA GLU A 58 16.82 0.23 -1.03
C GLU A 58 16.03 -0.04 0.25
N PHE A 59 15.89 -1.31 0.63
CA PHE A 59 15.19 -1.66 1.86
C PHE A 59 15.84 -1.04 3.12
N ALA A 60 17.17 -0.96 3.17
CA ALA A 60 17.87 -0.25 4.23
C ALA A 60 17.60 1.26 4.19
N ARG A 61 17.58 1.89 3.01
CA ARG A 61 17.21 3.31 2.83
C ARG A 61 15.77 3.58 3.28
N ILE A 62 14.82 2.69 2.98
CA ILE A 62 13.42 2.80 3.43
C ILE A 62 13.37 2.84 4.97
N LYS A 63 14.07 1.93 5.65
CA LYS A 63 14.12 1.92 7.12
C LYS A 63 14.71 3.20 7.69
N LYS A 64 15.79 3.71 7.08
CA LYS A 64 16.42 4.97 7.49
C LYS A 64 15.49 6.17 7.30
N ALA A 65 14.78 6.24 6.17
CA ALA A 65 13.80 7.28 5.91
C ALA A 65 12.63 7.22 6.91
N ALA A 66 12.12 6.02 7.20
CA ALA A 66 11.06 5.83 8.19
C ALA A 66 11.49 6.26 9.60
N ALA A 67 12.73 5.97 10.01
CA ALA A 67 13.28 6.42 11.29
C ALA A 67 13.41 7.95 11.35
N LYS A 68 13.88 8.58 10.26
CA LYS A 68 13.93 10.05 10.14
C LYS A 68 12.54 10.67 10.31
N ILE A 69 11.56 10.21 9.53
CA ILE A 69 10.16 10.68 9.59
C ILE A 69 9.57 10.52 11.00
N GLN A 70 9.87 9.42 11.70
CA GLN A 70 9.40 9.22 13.07
C GLN A 70 10.02 10.21 14.07
N SER A 71 11.24 10.71 13.79
CA SER A 71 11.96 11.63 14.66
C SER A 71 11.62 13.10 14.44
N ASP A 72 11.23 13.49 13.21
CA ASP A 72 11.09 14.89 12.80
C ASP A 72 9.67 15.26 12.31
N SER A 73 8.72 14.34 12.39
CA SER A 73 7.34 14.58 11.93
C SER A 73 6.31 14.11 12.94
N ASP A 74 5.22 14.85 13.06
CA ASP A 74 4.01 14.43 13.77
C ASP A 74 3.00 13.76 12.84
N VAL A 75 3.05 14.09 11.55
CA VAL A 75 2.17 13.56 10.51
C VAL A 75 2.98 13.04 9.30
N LEU A 76 2.57 11.90 8.76
CA LEU A 76 2.98 11.41 7.45
C LEU A 76 1.79 11.48 6.49
N LEU A 77 1.92 12.30 5.44
CA LEU A 77 0.99 12.35 4.32
C LEU A 77 1.43 11.38 3.23
N VAL A 78 0.63 10.36 2.98
CA VAL A 78 0.82 9.46 1.84
C VAL A 78 -0.07 9.95 0.70
N ILE A 79 0.55 10.38 -0.40
CA ILE A 79 -0.16 10.88 -1.58
C ILE A 79 -0.12 9.83 -2.68
N GLY A 80 -1.27 9.27 -3.04
CA GLY A 80 -1.36 8.21 -4.03
C GLY A 80 -2.79 7.69 -4.20
N ILE A 81 -3.04 6.96 -5.31
CA ILE A 81 -4.32 6.32 -5.62
C ILE A 81 -4.10 4.90 -6.13
N GLY A 82 -5.14 4.05 -6.09
CA GLY A 82 -5.08 2.68 -6.57
C GLY A 82 -4.04 1.83 -5.83
N GLY A 83 -3.13 1.20 -6.57
CA GLY A 83 -2.05 0.37 -6.00
C GLY A 83 -1.09 1.14 -5.09
N SER A 84 -0.87 2.44 -5.34
CA SER A 84 -0.05 3.33 -4.51
C SER A 84 -0.71 3.71 -3.18
N TYR A 85 -1.93 3.22 -2.91
CA TYR A 85 -2.76 3.60 -1.77
C TYR A 85 -3.24 2.37 -0.99
N LEU A 86 -3.92 1.44 -1.67
CA LEU A 86 -4.66 0.36 -1.02
C LEU A 86 -3.76 -0.61 -0.25
N GLY A 87 -2.59 -0.96 -0.77
CA GLY A 87 -1.67 -1.88 -0.09
C GLY A 87 -1.14 -1.32 1.23
N ALA A 88 -0.73 -0.05 1.23
CA ALA A 88 -0.26 0.63 2.45
C ALA A 88 -1.39 0.77 3.48
N ARG A 89 -2.57 1.23 3.04
CA ARG A 89 -3.74 1.39 3.92
C ARG A 89 -4.18 0.06 4.53
N ALA A 90 -4.30 -1.00 3.74
CA ALA A 90 -4.69 -2.32 4.21
C ALA A 90 -3.71 -2.88 5.26
N ALA A 91 -2.40 -2.77 5.04
CA ALA A 91 -1.41 -3.25 5.99
C ALA A 91 -1.43 -2.44 7.31
N ILE A 92 -1.57 -1.11 7.22
CA ILE A 92 -1.65 -0.25 8.40
C ILE A 92 -2.93 -0.54 9.20
N GLU A 93 -4.10 -0.58 8.56
CA GLU A 93 -5.36 -0.84 9.26
C GLU A 93 -5.42 -2.25 9.86
N PHE A 94 -4.80 -3.25 9.21
CA PHE A 94 -4.77 -4.61 9.72
C PHE A 94 -3.81 -4.81 10.90
N LEU A 95 -2.65 -4.15 10.89
CA LEU A 95 -1.57 -4.39 11.86
C LEU A 95 -1.50 -3.37 13.00
N ARG A 96 -2.18 -2.23 12.89
CA ARG A 96 -2.12 -1.14 13.87
C ARG A 96 -3.41 -1.07 14.69
N HIS A 97 -3.40 -0.17 15.67
CA HIS A 97 -4.56 0.10 16.52
C HIS A 97 -5.75 0.56 15.65
N SER A 98 -6.96 0.05 15.91
CA SER A 98 -8.15 0.40 15.10
C SER A 98 -8.47 1.90 15.08
N PHE A 99 -8.04 2.63 16.12
CA PHE A 99 -8.13 4.09 16.23
C PHE A 99 -6.74 4.75 16.19
N TYR A 100 -5.83 4.25 15.35
CA TYR A 100 -4.39 4.60 15.34
C TYR A 100 -4.09 6.11 15.39
N ASN A 101 -4.81 6.94 14.62
CA ASN A 101 -4.60 8.40 14.62
C ASN A 101 -5.29 9.12 15.80
N SER A 102 -6.23 8.47 16.50
CA SER A 102 -6.97 9.08 17.62
C SER A 102 -6.32 8.81 18.97
N VAL A 103 -5.40 7.85 19.06
CA VAL A 103 -4.68 7.54 20.30
C VAL A 103 -3.42 8.41 20.44
N SER A 104 -2.98 8.57 21.69
CA SER A 104 -1.81 9.38 22.04
C SER A 104 -0.54 8.87 21.35
N LYS A 105 0.46 9.77 21.20
CA LYS A 105 1.78 9.46 20.59
C LYS A 105 2.46 8.29 21.29
N GLU A 106 2.24 8.14 22.59
CA GLU A 106 2.78 7.04 23.39
C GLU A 106 2.21 5.67 23.00
N ILE A 107 0.91 5.60 22.67
CA ILE A 107 0.27 4.37 22.22
C ILE A 107 0.64 4.09 20.76
N ARG A 108 0.52 5.08 19.87
CA ARG A 108 0.79 4.88 18.43
C ARG A 108 2.28 4.72 18.13
N LYS A 109 3.18 5.32 18.91
CA LYS A 109 4.66 5.31 18.78
C LYS A 109 5.23 5.87 17.48
N THR A 110 4.39 6.31 16.56
CA THR A 110 4.76 6.76 15.22
C THR A 110 3.89 7.95 14.82
N PRO A 111 4.24 8.71 13.77
CA PRO A 111 3.42 9.82 13.27
C PRO A 111 2.00 9.38 12.92
N GLU A 112 1.04 10.29 13.00
CA GLU A 112 -0.28 10.06 12.39
C GLU A 112 -0.10 9.84 10.89
N ILE A 113 -0.87 8.94 10.30
CA ILE A 113 -0.78 8.65 8.86
C ILE A 113 -2.10 9.04 8.22
N TYR A 114 -2.04 9.97 7.27
CA TYR A 114 -3.21 10.33 6.46
C TYR A 114 -2.93 10.09 4.99
N PHE A 115 -3.98 9.71 4.28
CA PHE A 115 -3.94 9.48 2.84
C PHE A 115 -4.69 10.58 2.12
N VAL A 116 -4.13 11.07 1.02
CA VAL A 116 -4.74 12.09 0.16
C VAL A 116 -4.31 11.89 -1.29
N GLY A 117 -4.94 12.59 -2.23
CA GLY A 117 -4.69 12.35 -3.66
C GLY A 117 -5.27 11.02 -4.17
N ASN A 118 -6.08 10.34 -3.36
CA ASN A 118 -6.92 9.20 -3.76
C ASN A 118 -8.34 9.62 -4.21
N SER A 119 -8.60 10.92 -4.29
CA SER A 119 -9.81 11.56 -4.82
C SER A 119 -9.51 13.03 -5.17
N ILE A 120 -10.49 13.75 -5.74
CA ILE A 120 -10.40 15.19 -6.07
C ILE A 120 -11.33 16.02 -5.15
N SER A 121 -11.61 15.56 -3.93
CA SER A 121 -12.45 16.31 -3.00
C SER A 121 -11.67 17.46 -2.37
N SER A 122 -11.97 18.70 -2.79
CA SER A 122 -11.41 19.91 -2.19
C SER A 122 -11.77 20.03 -0.71
N THR A 123 -13.00 19.64 -0.33
CA THR A 123 -13.46 19.58 1.06
C THR A 123 -12.59 18.64 1.90
N TYR A 124 -12.30 17.44 1.40
CA TYR A 124 -11.43 16.50 2.10
C TYR A 124 -10.02 17.06 2.29
N ILE A 125 -9.44 17.66 1.25
CA ILE A 125 -8.12 18.31 1.33
C ILE A 125 -8.15 19.43 2.37
N LYS A 126 -9.18 20.28 2.37
CA LYS A 126 -9.30 21.39 3.32
C LYS A 126 -9.41 20.88 4.76
N HIS A 127 -10.26 19.89 5.02
CA HIS A 127 -10.37 19.30 6.35
C HIS A 127 -9.06 18.64 6.80
N LEU A 128 -8.32 18.01 5.89
CA LEU A 128 -7.02 17.44 6.22
C LEU A 128 -5.99 18.52 6.55
N ILE A 129 -5.99 19.66 5.85
CA ILE A 129 -5.17 20.83 6.21
C ILE A 129 -5.52 21.29 7.63
N ASP A 130 -6.80 21.38 7.98
CA ASP A 130 -7.25 21.78 9.31
C ASP A 130 -6.79 20.77 10.38
N VAL A 131 -6.82 19.47 10.06
CA VAL A 131 -6.29 18.42 10.93
C VAL A 131 -4.79 18.57 11.14
N ILE A 132 -3.99 18.79 10.09
CA ILE A 132 -2.53 18.96 10.20
C ILE A 132 -2.21 20.19 11.05
N GLY A 133 -2.86 21.32 10.77
CA GLY A 133 -2.60 22.60 11.41
C GLY A 133 -1.11 22.99 11.30
N ASP A 134 -0.54 23.43 12.42
CA ASP A 134 0.86 23.89 12.47
C ASP A 134 1.88 22.77 12.69
N ARG A 135 1.43 21.52 12.83
CA ARG A 135 2.29 20.36 13.15
C ARG A 135 3.29 20.04 12.04
N ASP A 136 4.45 19.51 12.41
CA ASP A 136 5.46 19.07 11.46
C ASP A 136 5.00 17.82 10.71
N PHE A 137 5.21 17.80 9.40
CA PHE A 137 4.76 16.69 8.57
C PHE A 137 5.73 16.36 7.44
N SER A 138 5.75 15.09 7.06
CA SER A 138 6.45 14.58 5.89
C SER A 138 5.45 14.19 4.79
N ILE A 139 5.86 14.33 3.52
CA ILE A 139 5.10 13.85 2.36
C ILE A 139 5.80 12.64 1.75
N ASN A 140 5.05 11.56 1.54
CA ASN A 140 5.44 10.44 0.70
C ASN A 140 4.52 10.40 -0.53
N MET A 141 5.01 10.92 -1.66
CA MET A 141 4.29 11.00 -2.93
C MET A 141 4.62 9.78 -3.79
N ILE A 142 3.60 8.97 -4.13
CA ILE A 142 3.77 7.69 -4.80
C ILE A 142 2.94 7.65 -6.09
N SER A 143 3.59 7.91 -7.23
CA SER A 143 3.02 7.73 -8.57
C SER A 143 4.08 7.23 -9.53
N LYS A 144 3.82 6.11 -10.22
CA LYS A 144 4.74 5.55 -11.21
C LYS A 144 4.99 6.51 -12.38
N SER A 145 3.93 7.18 -12.86
CA SER A 145 4.05 8.10 -13.99
C SER A 145 4.40 9.54 -13.57
N GLY A 146 4.16 9.90 -12.30
CA GLY A 146 4.23 11.28 -11.82
C GLY A 146 3.12 12.19 -12.36
N THR A 147 2.25 11.67 -13.23
CA THR A 147 1.21 12.42 -13.96
C THR A 147 -0.21 12.01 -13.60
N THR A 148 -0.38 11.06 -12.67
CA THR A 148 -1.70 10.69 -12.16
C THR A 148 -2.39 11.91 -11.56
N THR A 149 -3.59 12.24 -12.04
CA THR A 149 -4.24 13.53 -11.81
C THR A 149 -4.50 13.84 -10.34
N GLU A 150 -5.12 12.91 -9.61
CA GLU A 150 -5.54 13.12 -8.22
C GLU A 150 -4.34 13.27 -7.28
N PRO A 151 -3.31 12.40 -7.35
CA PRO A 151 -2.07 12.59 -6.60
C PRO A 151 -1.34 13.89 -6.97
N ALA A 152 -1.27 14.25 -8.27
CA ALA A 152 -0.57 15.45 -8.71
C ALA A 152 -1.23 16.74 -8.20
N ILE A 153 -2.56 16.80 -8.17
CA ILE A 153 -3.31 17.94 -7.60
C ILE A 153 -3.02 18.06 -6.10
N ALA A 154 -3.17 16.97 -5.35
CA ALA A 154 -2.93 16.97 -3.90
C ALA A 154 -1.47 17.33 -3.57
N PHE A 155 -0.52 16.79 -4.32
CA PHE A 155 0.90 17.10 -4.13
C PHE A 155 1.21 18.59 -4.30
N ARG A 156 0.62 19.26 -5.30
CA ARG A 156 0.81 20.71 -5.48
C ARG A 156 0.35 21.50 -4.25
N VAL A 157 -0.82 21.16 -3.69
CA VAL A 157 -1.36 21.82 -2.50
C VAL A 157 -0.45 21.62 -1.30
N PHE A 158 -0.07 20.38 -0.98
CA PHE A 158 0.73 20.10 0.21
C PHE A 158 2.20 20.49 0.08
N LYS A 159 2.75 20.51 -1.15
CA LYS A 159 4.08 21.07 -1.42
C LYS A 159 4.10 22.57 -1.13
N GLU A 160 3.12 23.32 -1.64
CA GLU A 160 3.00 24.76 -1.37
C GLU A 160 2.84 25.04 0.13
N MET A 161 2.04 24.25 0.84
CA MET A 161 1.88 24.36 2.28
C MET A 161 3.20 24.11 3.03
N MET A 162 4.01 23.14 2.59
CA MET A 162 5.31 22.82 3.18
C MET A 162 6.35 23.92 2.94
N GLU A 163 6.37 24.53 1.75
CA GLU A 163 7.32 25.60 1.38
C GLU A 163 7.01 26.96 2.04
N LYS A 164 5.78 27.14 2.51
CA LYS A 164 5.34 28.36 3.22
C LYS A 164 5.59 28.31 4.73
N LYS A 165 5.97 27.16 5.27
CA LYS A 165 6.43 27.03 6.65
C LYS A 165 7.89 27.48 6.75
#